data_AF-A0A2A4MVV1-F1
#
_entry.id   AF-A0A2A4MVV1-F1
#
_cell.length_a   1.000
_cell.length_b   1.000
_cell.length_c   1.000
_cell.angle_alpha   90.00
_cell.angle_beta   90.00
_cell.angle_gamma   90.00
#
_symmetry.space_group_name_H-M   'P 1'
#
loop_
_entity.id
_entity.type
_entity.pdbx_description
1 polymer ?
#
loop_
_entity_poly.entity_id
_entity_poly.type
_entity_poly.pdbx_seq_one_letter_code
_entity_poly.pdbx_strand_id
1 'polypeptide(L)'
;MLSCQQVAQLTSRAQSENLSLLQRLKIKFHLMVCKGCQHYCHQINWLHQATTKLLGKPSNQTKLSNEARDRIEQCLKSSQSKQSTD
;
A
#
# COMPACT_ATOMS: atom_id res chain seq x y z
N MET A 1 5.80 2.03 -22.04
CA MET A 1 6.00 0.78 -21.26
C MET A 1 6.44 1.15 -19.85
N LEU A 2 6.01 0.40 -18.83
CA LEU A 2 6.55 0.53 -17.47
C LEU A 2 7.89 -0.20 -17.39
N SER A 3 8.81 0.30 -16.57
CA SER A 3 10.02 -0.44 -16.18
C SER A 3 9.69 -1.53 -15.15
N CYS A 4 10.53 -2.56 -15.03
CA CYS A 4 10.37 -3.60 -14.01
C CYS A 4 10.30 -3.02 -12.59
N GLN A 5 11.09 -1.97 -12.31
CA GLN A 5 11.06 -1.26 -11.02
C GLN A 5 9.71 -0.57 -10.77
N GLN A 6 9.14 0.09 -11.78
CA GLN A 6 7.83 0.73 -11.66
C GLN A 6 6.72 -0.32 -11.43
N VAL A 7 6.80 -1.47 -12.10
CA VAL A 7 5.86 -2.57 -11.86
C VAL A 7 5.99 -3.08 -10.43
N ALA A 8 7.22 -3.33 -9.94
CA ALA A 8 7.43 -3.77 -8.56
C ALA A 8 6.87 -2.78 -7.53
N GLN A 9 7.12 -1.48 -7.73
CA GLN A 9 6.57 -0.42 -6.87
C GLN A 9 5.04 -0.38 -6.89
N LEU A 10 4.43 -0.45 -8.06
CA LEU A 10 2.96 -0.46 -8.18
C LEU A 10 2.35 -1.72 -7.56
N THR A 11 2.97 -2.89 -7.74
CA THR A 11 2.52 -4.14 -7.12
C THR A 11 2.63 -4.10 -5.61
N SER A 12 3.67 -3.44 -5.06
CA SER A 12 3.76 -3.18 -3.62
C SER A 12 2.65 -2.27 -3.13
N ARG A 13 2.41 -1.13 -3.82
CA ARG A 13 1.31 -0.21 -3.49
C ARG A 13 -0.06 -0.87 -3.59
N ALA A 14 -0.26 -1.80 -4.52
CA ALA A 14 -1.51 -2.55 -4.66
C ALA A 14 -1.90 -3.39 -3.43
N GLN A 15 -0.95 -3.68 -2.55
CA GLN A 15 -1.21 -4.42 -1.30
C GLN A 15 -1.78 -3.49 -0.21
N SER A 16 -1.35 -2.23 -0.19
CA SER A 16 -1.79 -1.25 0.81
C SER A 16 -2.96 -0.39 0.35
N GLU A 17 -3.03 -0.11 -0.96
CA GLU A 17 -3.95 0.86 -1.56
C GLU A 17 -4.60 0.32 -2.84
N ASN A 18 -5.73 0.93 -3.21
CA ASN A 18 -6.40 0.61 -4.47
C ASN A 18 -5.69 1.30 -5.65
N LEU A 19 -5.07 0.52 -6.54
CA LEU A 19 -4.58 1.03 -7.82
C LEU A 19 -5.72 1.43 -8.76
N SER A 20 -5.52 2.53 -9.49
CA SER A 20 -6.40 2.94 -10.60
C SER A 20 -6.48 1.87 -11.70
N LEU A 21 -7.61 1.82 -12.41
CA LEU A 21 -7.84 0.85 -13.49
C LEU A 21 -6.77 0.94 -14.59
N LEU A 22 -6.31 2.16 -14.92
CA LEU A 22 -5.27 2.38 -15.92
C LEU A 22 -3.92 1.80 -15.48
N GLN A 23 -3.55 1.95 -14.20
CA GLN A 23 -2.31 1.36 -13.67
C GLN A 23 -2.37 -0.17 -13.71
N ARG A 24 -3.52 -0.76 -13.40
CA ARG A 24 -3.73 -2.21 -13.50
C ARG A 24 -3.54 -2.72 -14.93
N LEU A 25 -4.05 -2.00 -15.93
CA LEU A 25 -3.87 -2.35 -17.34
C LEU A 25 -2.40 -2.27 -17.77
N LYS A 26 -1.68 -1.21 -17.36
CA LYS A 26 -0.25 -1.06 -17.67
C LYS A 26 0.60 -2.20 -17.09
N ILE A 27 0.29 -2.63 -15.86
CA ILE A 27 0.94 -3.77 -15.22
C ILE A 27 0.64 -5.06 -15.99
N LYS A 28 -0.64 -5.33 -16.33
CA LYS A 28 -1.03 -6.50 -17.12
C LYS A 28 -0.27 -6.59 -18.44
N PHE A 29 -0.13 -5.48 -19.15
CA PHE A 29 0.64 -5.43 -20.39
C PHE A 29 2.13 -5.78 -20.17
N HIS A 30 2.75 -5.24 -19.12
CA HIS A 30 4.15 -5.56 -18.81
C HIS A 30 4.33 -7.05 -18.42
N LEU A 31 3.37 -7.64 -17.70
CA LEU A 31 3.40 -9.04 -17.29
C LEU A 31 3.32 -10.01 -18.50
N MET A 32 2.70 -9.60 -19.60
CA MET A 32 2.64 -10.40 -20.83
C MET A 32 4.00 -10.52 -21.52
N VAL A 33 4.90 -9.55 -21.32
CA VAL A 33 6.22 -9.51 -21.98
C VAL A 33 7.37 -9.88 -21.04
N CYS A 34 7.20 -9.74 -19.72
CA CYS A 34 8.24 -9.99 -18.73
C CYS A 34 7.84 -11.10 -17.75
N LYS A 35 8.37 -12.31 -17.99
CA LYS A 35 8.20 -13.47 -17.09
C LYS A 35 8.75 -13.23 -15.67
N GLY A 36 9.81 -12.44 -15.54
CA GLY A 36 10.39 -12.10 -14.23
C GLY A 36 9.40 -11.32 -13.36
N CYS A 37 8.79 -10.28 -13.93
CA CYS A 37 7.74 -9.53 -13.25
C CYS A 37 6.48 -10.38 -12.99
N GLN A 38 6.17 -11.32 -13.89
CA GLN A 38 5.08 -12.28 -13.68
C GLN A 38 5.31 -13.14 -12.43
N HIS A 39 6.50 -13.71 -12.31
CA HIS A 39 6.85 -14.55 -11.17
C HIS A 39 6.90 -13.74 -9.86
N TYR A 40 7.51 -12.55 -9.90
CA TYR A 40 7.54 -11.64 -8.75
C TYR A 40 6.12 -11.27 -8.26
N CYS A 41 5.23 -10.86 -9.17
CA CYS A 41 3.87 -10.50 -8.82
C CYS A 41 3.08 -11.69 -8.26
N HIS A 42 3.35 -12.90 -8.75
CA HIS A 42 2.73 -14.10 -8.20
C HIS A 42 3.23 -14.39 -6.78
N GLN A 43 4.55 -14.37 -6.55
CA GLN A 43 5.15 -14.66 -5.25
C GLN A 43 4.70 -13.67 -4.16
N ILE A 44 4.70 -12.37 -4.45
CA ILE A 44 4.33 -11.36 -3.45
C ILE A 44 2.86 -11.45 -3.07
N ASN A 45 1.98 -11.71 -4.03
CA ASN A 45 0.56 -11.94 -3.77
C ASN A 45 0.32 -13.24 -3.00
N TRP A 46 1.10 -14.29 -3.28
CA TRP A 46 1.04 -15.53 -2.53
C TRP A 46 1.46 -15.32 -1.08
N LEU A 47 2.59 -14.63 -0.85
CA LEU A 47 3.07 -14.30 0.49
C LEU A 47 2.03 -13.47 1.26
N HIS A 48 1.49 -12.42 0.64
CA HIS A 48 0.45 -11.59 1.26
C HIS A 48 -0.78 -12.42 1.66
N GLN A 49 -1.25 -13.31 0.79
CA GLN A 49 -2.37 -14.19 1.08
C GLN A 49 -2.05 -15.21 2.20
N ALA A 50 -0.86 -15.80 2.20
CA ALA A 50 -0.41 -16.72 3.24
C ALA A 50 -0.34 -16.00 4.60
N THR A 51 0.29 -14.82 4.65
CA THR A 51 0.35 -13.97 5.84
C THR A 51 -1.04 -13.60 6.35
N THR A 52 -1.95 -13.18 5.47
CA THR A 52 -3.34 -12.84 5.83
C THR A 52 -4.12 -14.05 6.36
N LYS A 53 -3.85 -15.26 5.84
CA LYS A 53 -4.48 -16.49 6.34
C LYS A 53 -3.91 -16.92 7.70
N LEU A 54 -2.59 -16.78 7.89
CA LEU A 54 -1.90 -17.19 9.11
C LEU A 54 -2.19 -16.26 10.30
N LEU A 55 -2.17 -14.94 10.10
CA LEU A 55 -2.43 -13.96 11.16
C LEU A 55 -3.93 -13.67 11.35
N GLY A 56 -4.79 -14.26 10.51
CA GLY A 56 -6.17 -13.85 10.37
C GLY A 56 -6.28 -12.53 9.58
N LYS A 57 -7.47 -12.26 9.03
CA LYS A 57 -7.75 -11.00 8.34
C LYS A 57 -7.48 -9.88 9.35
N PRO A 58 -6.61 -8.88 9.08
CA PRO A 58 -6.52 -7.72 9.95
C PRO A 58 -7.93 -7.16 10.01
N SER A 59 -8.51 -7.10 11.20
CA SER A 59 -9.81 -6.48 11.38
C SER A 59 -9.62 -5.04 10.92
N ASN A 60 -10.18 -4.67 9.76
CA ASN A 60 -10.25 -3.29 9.27
C ASN A 60 -11.14 -2.40 10.18
N GLN A 61 -11.24 -2.75 11.46
CA GLN A 61 -12.11 -2.19 12.48
C GLN A 61 -11.39 -1.98 13.81
N THR A 62 -10.05 -2.08 13.89
CA THR A 62 -9.31 -1.45 14.98
C THR A 62 -9.35 0.06 14.79
N LYS A 63 -10.50 0.67 15.08
CA LYS A 63 -10.56 2.10 15.36
C LYS A 63 -9.62 2.37 16.52
N LEU A 64 -8.74 3.36 16.35
CA LEU A 64 -7.98 3.93 17.46
C LEU A 64 -8.94 4.24 18.62
N SER A 65 -8.50 4.02 19.85
CA SER A 65 -9.23 4.53 21.02
C SER A 65 -9.37 6.04 20.88
N ASN A 66 -10.45 6.59 21.45
CA ASN A 66 -10.67 8.04 21.40
C ASN A 66 -9.47 8.81 21.96
N GLU A 67 -8.87 8.31 23.05
CA GLU A 67 -7.65 8.88 23.63
C GLU A 67 -6.44 8.89 22.66
N ALA A 68 -6.19 7.78 21.96
CA ALA A 68 -5.11 7.72 20.98
C ALA A 68 -5.34 8.66 19.80
N ARG A 69 -6.61 8.80 19.36
CA ARG A 69 -7.00 9.74 18.31
C ARG A 69 -6.80 11.20 18.76
N ASP A 70 -7.25 11.54 19.96
CA ASP A 70 -7.14 12.90 20.51
C ASP A 70 -5.69 13.34 20.68
N ARG A 71 -4.81 12.42 21.12
CA ARG A 71 -3.35 12.67 21.21
C ARG A 71 -2.73 12.97 19.84
N ILE A 72 -3.10 12.21 18.81
CA ILE A 72 -2.60 12.44 17.44
C ILE A 72 -3.09 13.81 16.94
N GLU A 73 -4.35 14.15 17.18
CA GLU A 73 -4.94 15.43 16.77
C GLU A 73 -4.27 16.62 17.47
N GLN A 74 -4.00 16.52 18.77
CA GLN A 74 -3.27 17.55 19.52
C GLN A 74 -1.84 17.75 19.01
N CYS A 75 -1.10 16.66 18.74
CA CYS A 75 0.23 16.75 18.16
C CYS A 75 0.20 17.46 16.80
N LEU A 76 -0.70 17.09 15.89
CA LEU A 76 -0.83 17.72 14.57
C LEU A 76 -1.15 19.22 14.68
N LYS A 77 -2.06 19.62 15.57
CA LYS A 77 -2.38 21.04 15.84
C LYS A 77 -1.16 21.81 16.37
N SER A 78 -0.40 21.22 17.28
CA SER A 78 0.81 21.84 17.86
C SER A 78 1.96 21.99 16.85
N SER A 79 2.01 21.13 15.84
CA SER A 79 2.98 21.24 14.74
C SER A 79 2.60 22.32 13.73
N GLN A 80 1.29 22.51 13.46
CA GLN A 80 0.81 23.55 12.55
C GLN A 80 0.98 24.98 13.13
N SER A 81 0.81 25.16 14.45
CA SER A 81 1.03 26.47 15.09
C SER A 81 2.50 26.90 15.14
N LYS A 82 3.45 25.96 15.09
CA LYS A 82 4.89 26.26 14.99
C LYS A 82 5.36 26.57 13.55
N GLN A 83 4.52 26.35 12.55
CA GLN A 83 4.87 26.47 11.12
C GLN A 83 4.35 27.78 10.49
N SER A 84 3.74 28.67 11.28
CA SER A 84 3.24 30.00 10.86
C SER A 84 4.04 31.17 11.46
N THR A 85 5.19 30.90 12.08
CA THR A 85 6.14 31.90 12.59
C THR A 85 7.54 31.63 12.06
N ASP A 86 7.65 31.48 10.74
CA ASP A 86 8.86 31.69 9.93
C ASP A 86 8.44 32.25 8.57
#